data_AF-A0A944IC47-F1
#
_entry.id   AF-A0A944IC47-F1
#
_cell.length_a   1.000
_cell.length_b   1.000
_cell.length_c   1.000
_cell.angle_alpha   90.00
_cell.angle_beta   90.00
_cell.angle_gamma   90.00
#
_symmetry.space_group_name_H-M   'P 1'
#
loop_
_entity.id
_entity.type
_entity.pdbx_description
1 polymer ?
#
loop_
_entity_poly.entity_id
_entity_poly.type
_entity_poly.pdbx_seq_one_letter_code
_entity_poly.pdbx_strand_id
1 'polypeptide(L)'
;MPEDEVDADIPLYRSEPGLTAVVVKCHLGHLAARETFEAVGGCPYCNHTPGERIAALRTKRLANRARPSKKTAKPDATFATVVEEGVEAVRRASVVKFTLGDIALDVAPLHEAHIQGIRPLVELAEALDIPSSTLTRYRRVAAAWPHEKRDSRASWSVHAILAGHPDRFHLIKQPPPGSKREWTCQEARNAMRQSGS
;
A
#
# COMPACT_ATOMS: atom_id res chain seq x y z
N MET A 1 17.89 -33.87 -18.62
CA MET A 1 17.12 -33.03 -19.56
C MET A 1 17.63 -31.62 -19.37
N PRO A 2 18.41 -31.10 -20.33
CA PRO A 2 19.05 -29.80 -20.21
C PRO A 2 18.03 -28.67 -20.30
N GLU A 3 18.40 -27.55 -19.69
CA GLU A 3 17.62 -26.35 -19.44
C GLU A 3 17.42 -25.57 -20.76
N ASP A 4 16.18 -25.24 -21.10
CA ASP A 4 15.88 -24.38 -22.26
C ASP A 4 16.26 -22.93 -21.93
N GLU A 5 17.49 -22.59 -22.34
CA GLU A 5 17.99 -21.24 -22.56
C GLU A 5 17.10 -20.56 -23.60
N VAL A 6 16.41 -19.48 -23.22
CA VAL A 6 15.69 -18.62 -24.16
C VAL A 6 16.35 -17.24 -24.14
N ASP A 7 17.55 -17.16 -24.72
CA ASP A 7 18.18 -15.90 -25.13
C ASP A 7 17.53 -15.41 -26.43
N ALA A 8 16.30 -14.92 -26.31
CA ALA A 8 15.63 -14.24 -27.41
C ALA A 8 15.77 -12.72 -27.21
N ASP A 9 16.57 -12.08 -28.08
CA ASP A 9 16.60 -10.63 -28.25
C ASP A 9 15.24 -10.15 -28.79
N ILE A 10 14.35 -9.75 -27.88
CA ILE A 10 13.03 -9.21 -28.24
C ILE A 10 13.14 -7.68 -28.33
N PRO A 11 12.83 -7.06 -29.48
CA PRO A 11 12.87 -5.62 -29.62
C PRO A 11 11.80 -4.99 -28.71
N LEU A 12 12.23 -4.05 -27.85
CA LEU A 12 11.34 -3.31 -26.98
C LEU A 12 10.47 -2.35 -27.82
N TYR A 13 9.15 -2.45 -27.66
CA TYR A 13 8.21 -1.53 -28.32
C TYR A 13 8.47 -0.10 -27.84
N ARG A 14 8.95 0.77 -28.75
CA ARG A 14 9.44 2.16 -28.58
C ARG A 14 10.89 2.38 -28.10
N SER A 15 11.83 1.48 -28.39
CA SER A 15 13.26 1.81 -28.24
C SER A 15 13.85 2.43 -29.52
N GLU A 16 14.85 3.30 -29.35
CA GLU A 16 15.72 3.73 -30.46
C GLU A 16 16.38 2.50 -31.13
N PRO A 17 16.64 2.52 -32.45
CA PRO A 17 17.22 1.37 -33.15
C PRO A 17 18.53 0.94 -32.48
N GLY A 18 18.58 -0.31 -31.97
CA GLY A 18 19.79 -0.91 -31.39
C GLY A 18 19.74 -1.22 -29.89
N LEU A 19 18.68 -0.82 -29.17
CA LEU A 19 18.48 -1.22 -27.77
C LEU A 19 17.80 -2.58 -27.69
N THR A 20 18.60 -3.63 -27.48
CA THR A 20 18.13 -4.97 -27.09
C THR A 20 18.13 -5.08 -25.56
N ALA A 21 17.14 -5.77 -25.00
CA ALA A 21 17.08 -6.06 -23.58
C ALA A 21 17.00 -7.56 -23.37
N VAL A 22 17.87 -8.09 -22.53
CA VAL A 22 17.84 -9.50 -22.15
C VAL A 22 16.60 -9.72 -21.29
N VAL A 23 15.69 -10.58 -21.73
CA VAL A 23 14.44 -10.88 -21.03
C VAL A 23 14.61 -12.17 -20.22
N VAL A 24 14.13 -12.16 -18.98
CA VAL A 24 14.07 -13.34 -18.12
C VAL A 24 12.62 -13.71 -17.84
N LYS A 25 12.35 -15.02 -17.80
CA LYS A 25 11.04 -15.58 -17.48
C LYS A 25 11.04 -16.11 -16.05
N CYS A 26 10.06 -15.70 -15.25
CA CYS A 26 9.88 -16.27 -13.92
C CYS A 26 9.22 -17.65 -13.99
N HIS A 27 9.26 -18.44 -12.91
CA HIS A 27 8.62 -19.78 -12.84
C HIS A 27 7.09 -19.79 -13.03
N LEU A 28 6.43 -18.62 -12.94
CA LEU A 28 5.00 -18.42 -13.23
C LEU A 28 4.75 -17.86 -14.64
N GLY A 29 5.79 -17.75 -15.46
CA GLY A 29 5.70 -17.36 -16.86
C GLY A 29 5.71 -15.87 -17.17
N HIS A 30 5.87 -14.99 -16.17
CA HIS A 30 6.01 -13.55 -16.42
C HIS A 30 7.38 -13.21 -17.01
N LEU A 31 7.39 -12.30 -17.97
CA LEU A 31 8.59 -11.79 -18.63
C LEU A 31 8.97 -10.42 -18.05
N ALA A 32 10.25 -10.23 -17.73
CA ALA A 32 10.81 -8.94 -17.33
C ALA A 32 12.23 -8.78 -17.89
N ALA A 33 12.70 -7.55 -18.08
CA ALA A 33 14.11 -7.32 -18.39
C ALA A 33 14.99 -7.83 -17.24
N ARG A 34 16.13 -8.46 -17.57
CA ARG A 34 17.09 -9.00 -16.60
C ARG A 34 17.56 -7.93 -15.61
N GLU A 35 17.87 -6.74 -16.11
CA GLU A 35 18.27 -5.59 -15.29
C GLU A 35 17.19 -5.24 -14.24
N THR A 36 15.92 -5.16 -14.66
CA THR A 36 14.80 -4.92 -13.74
C THR A 36 14.64 -6.07 -12.74
N PHE A 37 14.80 -7.31 -13.20
CA PHE A 37 14.67 -8.51 -12.38
C PHE A 37 15.76 -8.55 -11.29
N GLU A 38 17.01 -8.21 -11.61
CA GLU A 38 18.12 -8.12 -10.67
C GLU A 38 17.96 -6.94 -9.71
N ALA A 39 17.61 -5.76 -10.22
CA ALA A 39 17.42 -4.55 -9.41
C ALA A 39 16.33 -4.71 -8.33
N VAL A 40 15.25 -5.44 -8.64
CA VAL A 40 14.15 -5.71 -7.70
C VAL A 40 14.29 -7.05 -6.96
N GLY A 41 15.36 -7.81 -7.20
CA GLY A 41 15.64 -9.12 -6.60
C GLY A 41 14.59 -10.18 -6.93
N GLY A 42 14.06 -10.17 -8.16
CA GLY A 42 13.14 -11.17 -8.68
C GLY A 42 12.09 -10.64 -9.64
N CYS A 43 11.04 -11.43 -9.88
CA CYS A 43 9.95 -11.02 -10.77
C CYS A 43 9.15 -9.84 -10.16
N PRO A 44 9.06 -8.69 -10.86
CA PRO A 44 8.33 -7.52 -10.36
C PRO A 44 6.81 -7.74 -10.34
N TYR A 45 6.31 -8.71 -11.09
CA TYR A 45 4.87 -8.92 -11.29
C TYR A 45 4.24 -9.89 -10.30
N CYS A 46 4.94 -10.98 -9.93
CA CYS A 46 4.33 -12.04 -9.11
C CYS A 46 4.77 -12.07 -7.65
N ASN A 47 5.71 -11.22 -7.22
CA ASN A 47 6.25 -11.20 -5.84
C ASN A 47 6.77 -12.55 -5.32
N HIS A 48 6.97 -13.54 -6.20
CA HIS A 48 7.22 -14.94 -5.86
C HIS A 48 8.68 -15.34 -6.12
N THR A 49 9.64 -14.52 -5.70
CA THR A 49 11.02 -14.97 -5.42
C THR A 49 11.19 -14.98 -3.90
N PRO A 50 10.74 -16.05 -3.21
CA PRO A 50 10.61 -16.02 -1.76
C PRO A 50 11.98 -16.14 -1.07
N GLY A 51 12.95 -16.85 -1.65
CA GLY A 51 14.21 -17.17 -0.98
C GLY A 51 15.09 -15.95 -0.72
N GLU A 52 15.54 -15.31 -1.79
CA GLU A 52 16.57 -14.27 -1.74
C GLU A 52 16.02 -12.94 -1.19
N ARG A 53 14.77 -12.58 -1.52
CA ARG A 53 14.11 -11.39 -0.98
C ARG A 53 13.85 -11.52 0.53
N ILE A 54 13.39 -12.68 1.01
CA ILE A 54 13.20 -12.91 2.45
C ILE A 54 14.55 -12.94 3.17
N ALA A 55 15.58 -13.56 2.58
CA ALA A 55 16.93 -13.57 3.13
C ALA A 55 17.51 -12.15 3.24
N ALA A 56 17.47 -11.36 2.16
CA ALA A 56 17.94 -9.98 2.15
C ALA A 56 17.19 -9.09 3.15
N LEU A 57 15.85 -9.24 3.25
CA LEU A 57 15.05 -8.51 4.23
C LEU A 57 15.39 -8.91 5.68
N ARG A 58 15.69 -10.18 5.95
CA ARG A 58 16.15 -10.66 7.27
C ARG A 58 17.52 -10.07 7.62
N THR A 59 18.47 -10.12 6.70
CA THR A 59 19.83 -9.56 6.89
C THR A 59 19.77 -8.05 7.16
N LYS A 60 18.96 -7.31 6.39
CA LYS A 60 18.79 -5.86 6.57
C LYS A 60 18.14 -5.49 7.91
N ARG A 61 17.19 -6.30 8.40
CA ARG A 61 16.59 -6.13 9.74
C ARG A 61 17.57 -6.40 10.87
N LEU A 62 18.42 -7.42 10.74
CA LEU A 62 19.46 -7.72 11.72
C LEU A 62 20.50 -6.59 11.80
N ALA A 63 20.94 -6.07 10.65
CA ALA A 63 21.86 -4.94 10.58
C ALA A 63 21.26 -3.66 11.21
N ASN A 64 19.98 -3.37 10.96
CA ASN A 64 19.30 -2.22 11.57
C ASN A 64 19.10 -2.36 13.08
N ARG A 65 18.99 -3.58 13.60
CA ARG A 65 18.86 -3.86 15.04
C ARG A 65 20.19 -3.71 15.79
N ALA A 66 21.31 -3.82 15.09
CA ALA A 66 22.66 -3.65 15.63
C ALA A 66 23.12 -2.18 15.68
N ARG A 67 22.38 -1.24 15.07
CA ARG A 67 22.71 0.19 15.11
C ARG A 67 22.09 0.81 16.37
N PRO A 68 22.86 1.22 17.39
CA PRO A 68 22.30 1.90 18.55
C PRO A 68 21.72 3.23 18.08
N SER A 69 20.40 3.36 18.17
CA SER A 69 19.73 4.64 17.98
C SER A 69 20.20 5.58 19.09
N LYS A 70 20.77 6.73 18.71
CA LYS A 70 20.95 7.87 19.64
C LYS A 70 19.55 8.34 20.06
N LYS A 71 18.98 7.70 21.08
CA LYS A 71 17.78 8.19 21.77
C LYS A 71 18.18 9.42 22.57
N THR A 72 17.84 10.60 22.07
CA THR A 72 17.63 11.76 22.94
C THR A 72 16.38 11.46 23.76
N ALA A 73 16.57 11.07 25.02
CA ALA A 73 15.48 10.72 25.92
C ALA A 73 14.66 11.99 26.25
N LYS A 74 13.41 12.03 25.79
CA LYS A 74 12.36 12.86 26.39
C LYS A 74 12.04 12.22 27.76
N PRO A 75 11.85 12.99 28.84
CA PRO A 75 11.64 12.44 30.19
C PRO A 75 10.46 11.46 30.23
N ASP A 76 10.50 10.56 31.22
CA ASP A 76 9.71 9.33 31.39
C ASP A 76 8.20 9.48 31.20
N ALA A 77 7.76 9.65 29.96
CA ALA A 77 6.38 9.43 29.58
C ALA A 77 6.09 7.93 29.72
N THR A 78 5.11 7.59 30.54
CA THR A 78 4.65 6.20 30.66
C THR A 78 4.22 5.67 29.28
N PHE A 79 4.29 4.36 29.07
CA PHE A 79 3.81 3.77 27.82
C PHE A 79 2.35 4.15 27.53
N ALA A 80 1.51 4.28 28.57
CA ALA A 80 0.13 4.73 28.43
C ALA A 80 0.04 6.14 27.81
N THR A 81 0.82 7.10 28.30
CA THR A 81 0.87 8.47 27.77
C THR A 81 1.35 8.49 26.31
N VAL A 82 2.37 7.70 25.97
CA VAL A 82 2.86 7.58 24.58
C VAL A 82 1.79 6.98 23.66
N VAL A 83 1.02 6.01 24.14
CA VAL A 83 -0.08 5.41 23.39
C VAL A 83 -1.19 6.44 23.16
N GLU A 84 -1.58 7.21 24.17
CA GLU A 84 -2.59 8.27 24.03
C GLU A 84 -2.17 9.33 23.01
N GLU A 85 -0.94 9.82 23.09
CA GLU A 85 -0.38 10.75 22.08
C GLU A 85 -0.39 10.13 20.68
N GLY A 86 -0.05 8.84 20.58
CA GLY A 86 -0.05 8.08 19.34
C GLY A 86 -1.45 7.91 18.74
N VAL A 87 -2.46 7.63 19.56
CA VAL A 87 -3.87 7.51 19.14
C VAL A 87 -4.36 8.83 18.55
N GLU A 88 -4.09 9.95 19.22
CA GLU A 88 -4.46 11.27 18.72
C GLU A 88 -3.71 11.66 17.44
N ALA A 89 -2.43 11.30 17.32
CA ALA A 89 -1.68 11.49 16.08
C ALA A 89 -2.28 10.67 14.92
N VAL A 90 -2.68 9.43 15.16
CA VAL A 90 -3.35 8.57 14.18
C VAL A 90 -4.72 9.14 13.79
N ARG A 91 -5.47 9.69 14.73
CA ARG A 91 -6.76 10.35 14.48
C ARG A 91 -6.60 11.55 13.54
N ARG A 92 -5.67 12.46 13.85
CA ARG A 92 -5.36 13.62 12.98
C ARG A 92 -4.91 13.17 11.59
N ALA A 93 -4.00 12.20 11.53
CA ALA A 93 -3.53 11.66 10.25
C ALA A 93 -4.67 11.01 9.43
N SER A 94 -5.65 10.40 10.09
CA SER A 94 -6.82 9.83 9.41
C SER A 94 -7.68 10.90 8.76
N VAL A 95 -7.92 12.02 9.46
CA VAL A 95 -8.64 13.18 8.91
C VAL A 95 -7.94 13.74 7.68
N VAL A 96 -6.62 13.93 7.74
CA VAL A 96 -5.83 14.44 6.59
C VAL A 96 -5.95 13.50 5.39
N LYS A 97 -5.82 12.18 5.59
CA LYS A 97 -5.92 11.19 4.50
C LYS A 97 -7.29 11.17 3.85
N PHE A 98 -8.35 11.30 4.64
CA PHE A 98 -9.71 11.41 4.10
C PHE A 98 -9.88 12.71 3.32
N THR A 99 -9.44 13.84 3.88
CA THR A 99 -9.52 15.16 3.23
C THR A 99 -8.80 15.14 1.87
N LEU A 100 -7.58 14.62 1.81
CA LEU A 100 -6.84 14.46 0.56
C LEU A 100 -7.54 13.51 -0.42
N GLY A 101 -8.18 12.46 0.09
CA GLY A 101 -8.98 11.55 -0.72
C GLY A 101 -10.24 12.20 -1.30
N ASP A 102 -10.90 13.07 -0.53
CA ASP A 102 -12.08 13.83 -0.95
C ASP A 102 -11.71 14.85 -2.04
N ILE A 103 -10.66 15.64 -1.81
CA ILE A 103 -10.11 16.56 -2.83
C ILE A 103 -9.75 15.80 -4.11
N ALA A 104 -9.13 14.62 -3.98
CA ALA A 104 -8.77 13.79 -5.12
C ALA A 104 -10.01 13.23 -5.86
N LEU A 105 -11.15 13.06 -5.19
CA LEU A 105 -12.40 12.67 -5.84
C LEU A 105 -13.04 13.83 -6.60
N ASP A 106 -13.01 15.02 -6.02
CA ASP A 106 -13.53 16.24 -6.67
C ASP A 106 -12.78 16.54 -7.96
N VAL A 107 -11.45 16.35 -7.96
CA VAL A 107 -10.59 16.59 -9.14
C VAL A 107 -10.67 15.45 -10.16
N ALA A 108 -10.86 14.21 -9.70
CA ALA A 108 -10.83 13.03 -10.57
C ALA A 108 -11.78 11.93 -10.07
N PRO A 109 -13.07 11.97 -10.45
CA PRO A 109 -14.06 10.97 -10.05
C PRO A 109 -13.69 9.53 -10.48
N LEU A 110 -14.14 8.51 -9.73
CA LEU A 110 -13.79 7.11 -10.01
C LEU A 110 -14.42 6.52 -11.28
N HIS A 111 -15.57 7.03 -11.72
CA HIS A 111 -16.27 6.49 -12.90
C HIS A 111 -15.68 6.96 -14.23
N GLU A 112 -14.73 7.90 -14.20
CA GLU A 112 -14.04 8.41 -15.39
C GLU A 112 -12.79 7.57 -15.66
N ALA A 113 -13.00 6.32 -16.08
CA ALA A 113 -11.95 5.36 -16.41
C ALA A 113 -11.15 5.70 -17.68
N HIS A 114 -11.48 6.80 -18.36
CA HIS A 114 -10.70 7.27 -19.50
C HIS A 114 -9.37 7.84 -19.05
N ILE A 115 -8.34 7.70 -19.89
CA ILE A 115 -6.96 8.19 -19.68
C ILE A 115 -6.92 9.66 -19.20
N GLN A 116 -7.94 10.45 -19.52
CA GLN A 116 -8.11 11.85 -19.09
C GLN A 116 -8.38 12.02 -17.58
N GLY A 117 -9.01 11.06 -16.89
CA GLY A 117 -9.30 11.15 -15.45
C GLY A 117 -8.08 10.88 -14.54
N ILE A 118 -6.97 10.38 -15.10
CA ILE A 118 -5.74 10.12 -14.33
C ILE A 118 -4.83 11.33 -14.30
N ARG A 119 -4.79 12.14 -15.37
CA ARG A 119 -3.88 13.28 -15.49
C ARG A 119 -4.11 14.35 -14.40
N PRO A 120 -5.34 14.81 -14.13
CA PRO A 120 -5.60 15.76 -13.04
C PRO A 120 -5.13 15.25 -11.67
N LEU A 121 -5.23 13.93 -11.44
CA LEU A 121 -4.76 13.32 -10.20
C LEU A 121 -3.23 13.30 -10.10
N VAL A 122 -2.53 13.09 -11.21
CA VAL A 122 -1.06 13.15 -11.25
C VAL A 122 -0.57 14.56 -11.01
N GLU A 123 -1.16 15.55 -11.68
CA GLU A 123 -0.83 16.97 -11.50
C GLU A 123 -1.08 17.42 -10.05
N LEU A 124 -2.19 17.00 -9.44
CA LEU A 124 -2.47 17.26 -8.02
C LEU A 124 -1.44 16.59 -7.10
N ALA A 125 -1.03 15.36 -7.41
CA ALA A 125 -0.04 14.63 -6.62
C ALA A 125 1.34 15.31 -6.65
N GLU A 126 1.77 15.78 -7.83
CA GLU A 126 3.01 16.55 -8.01
C GLU A 126 2.96 17.88 -7.26
N ALA A 127 1.84 18.62 -7.36
CA ALA A 127 1.67 19.91 -6.68
C ALA A 127 1.72 19.80 -5.14
N LEU A 128 1.27 18.66 -4.60
CA LEU A 128 1.28 18.39 -3.16
C LEU A 128 2.56 17.67 -2.68
N ASP A 129 3.48 17.34 -3.57
CA ASP A 129 4.66 16.50 -3.30
C ASP A 129 4.30 15.16 -2.62
N ILE A 130 3.27 14.49 -3.14
CA ILE A 130 2.80 13.18 -2.65
C ILE A 130 2.86 12.18 -3.81
N PRO A 131 3.31 10.93 -3.61
CA PRO A 131 3.28 9.93 -4.67
C PRO A 131 1.86 9.72 -5.22
N SER A 132 1.68 9.75 -6.54
CA SER A 132 0.39 9.57 -7.20
C SER A 132 -0.32 8.26 -6.80
N SER A 133 0.44 7.20 -6.51
CA SER A 133 -0.06 5.94 -5.97
C SER A 133 -0.69 6.08 -4.57
N THR A 134 -0.12 6.95 -3.72
CA THR A 134 -0.65 7.27 -2.39
C THR A 134 -1.95 8.03 -2.51
N LEU A 135 -2.00 9.07 -3.35
CA LEU A 135 -3.21 9.85 -3.56
C LEU A 135 -4.34 9.02 -4.21
N THR A 136 -3.98 8.16 -5.18
CA THR A 136 -4.90 7.17 -5.76
C THR A 136 -5.51 6.26 -4.70
N ARG A 137 -4.71 5.82 -3.72
CA ARG A 137 -5.20 5.00 -2.61
C ARG A 137 -6.14 5.78 -1.71
N TYR A 138 -5.79 7.03 -1.37
CA TYR A 138 -6.64 7.89 -0.53
C TYR A 138 -7.99 8.14 -1.19
N ARG A 139 -7.98 8.48 -2.48
CA ARG A 139 -9.18 8.64 -3.33
C ARG A 139 -10.09 7.42 -3.31
N ARG A 140 -9.55 6.22 -3.52
CA ARG A 140 -10.33 4.97 -3.53
C ARG A 140 -10.99 4.69 -2.17
N VAL A 141 -10.29 4.94 -1.07
CA VAL A 141 -10.83 4.74 0.28
C VAL A 141 -11.90 5.79 0.58
N ALA A 142 -11.67 7.05 0.24
CA ALA A 142 -12.69 8.10 0.38
C ALA A 142 -13.98 7.76 -0.40
N ALA A 143 -13.85 7.20 -1.60
CA ALA A 143 -15.02 6.82 -2.40
C ALA A 143 -15.82 5.66 -1.80
N ALA A 144 -15.12 4.70 -1.18
CA ALA A 144 -15.77 3.60 -0.48
C ALA A 144 -16.49 4.06 0.80
N TRP A 145 -16.09 5.21 1.35
CA TRP A 145 -16.55 5.76 2.63
C TRP A 145 -16.98 7.24 2.48
N PRO A 146 -18.22 7.50 2.03
CA PRO A 146 -18.82 8.83 2.08
C PRO A 146 -18.70 9.44 3.47
N HIS A 147 -18.62 10.78 3.55
CA HIS A 147 -18.32 11.50 4.78
C HIS A 147 -19.20 11.05 5.96
N GLU A 148 -20.50 10.87 5.73
CA GLU A 148 -21.51 10.50 6.72
C GLU A 148 -21.42 9.04 7.17
N LYS A 149 -20.74 8.19 6.40
CA LYS A 149 -20.59 6.76 6.67
C LYS A 149 -19.29 6.40 7.37
N ARG A 150 -18.39 7.37 7.56
CA ARG A 150 -17.12 7.18 8.29
C ARG A 150 -17.41 6.98 9.78
N ASP A 151 -16.53 6.26 10.46
CA ASP A 151 -16.57 6.17 11.94
C ASP A 151 -15.32 6.84 12.51
N SER A 152 -15.48 7.91 13.27
CA SER A 152 -14.37 8.65 13.88
C SER A 152 -13.59 7.83 14.91
N ARG A 153 -14.15 6.72 15.40
CA ARG A 153 -13.47 5.78 16.32
C ARG A 153 -12.58 4.79 15.59
N ALA A 154 -12.70 4.68 14.27
CA ALA A 154 -11.87 3.81 13.46
C ALA A 154 -10.84 4.63 12.66
N SER A 155 -9.59 4.17 12.65
CA SER A 155 -8.55 4.81 11.85
C SER A 155 -8.81 4.70 10.35
N TRP A 156 -8.20 5.57 9.55
CA TRP A 156 -8.24 5.46 8.09
C TRP A 156 -7.74 4.09 7.60
N SER A 157 -6.78 3.48 8.29
CA SER A 157 -6.25 2.16 7.92
C SER A 157 -7.29 1.04 8.04
N VAL A 158 -8.17 1.10 9.06
CA VAL A 158 -9.30 0.17 9.21
C VAL A 158 -10.28 0.35 8.06
N HIS A 159 -10.66 1.59 7.77
CA HIS A 159 -11.52 1.90 6.63
C HIS A 159 -10.92 1.40 5.31
N ALA A 160 -9.60 1.56 5.13
CA ALA A 160 -8.91 1.09 3.93
C ALA A 160 -8.93 -0.44 3.79
N ILE A 161 -8.86 -1.19 4.90
CA ILE A 161 -8.97 -2.66 4.89
C ILE A 161 -10.40 -3.09 4.55
N LEU A 162 -11.39 -2.45 5.17
CA LEU A 162 -12.80 -2.78 5.01
C LEU A 162 -13.45 -2.19 3.73
N ALA A 163 -12.73 -1.34 2.98
CA ALA A 163 -13.27 -0.62 1.83
C ALA A 163 -13.84 -1.56 0.74
N GLY A 164 -13.25 -2.75 0.58
CA GLY A 164 -13.71 -3.76 -0.37
C GLY A 164 -14.87 -4.63 0.13
N HIS A 165 -15.30 -4.48 1.39
CA HIS A 165 -16.36 -5.31 1.95
C HIS A 165 -17.75 -4.84 1.45
N PRO A 166 -18.65 -5.75 1.04
CA PRO A 166 -20.00 -5.37 0.60
C PRO A 166 -20.78 -4.71 1.73
N ASP A 167 -20.73 -5.28 2.94
CA ASP A 167 -21.43 -4.77 4.13
C ASP A 167 -20.58 -3.84 5.01
N ARG A 168 -19.64 -3.11 4.40
CA ARG A 168 -18.67 -2.28 5.13
C ARG A 168 -19.33 -1.28 6.09
N PHE A 169 -20.44 -0.65 5.69
CA PHE A 169 -21.11 0.39 6.47
C PHE A 169 -21.72 -0.14 7.78
N HIS A 170 -22.27 -1.35 7.76
CA HIS A 170 -22.75 -2.00 8.98
C HIS A 170 -21.56 -2.45 9.82
N LEU A 171 -20.60 -3.12 9.18
CA LEU A 171 -19.44 -3.70 9.82
C LEU A 171 -18.65 -2.66 10.63
N ILE A 172 -18.32 -1.49 10.07
CA ILE A 172 -17.53 -0.47 10.80
C ILE A 172 -18.20 -0.02 12.11
N LYS A 173 -19.52 -0.09 12.21
CA LYS A 173 -20.28 0.29 13.41
C LYS A 173 -20.32 -0.81 14.48
N GLN A 174 -19.95 -2.03 14.13
CA GLN A 174 -19.94 -3.20 15.00
C GLN A 174 -18.52 -3.77 15.15
N PRO A 175 -17.64 -3.12 15.94
CA PRO A 175 -16.33 -3.69 16.23
C PRO A 175 -16.47 -5.06 16.94
N PRO A 176 -15.54 -6.00 16.74
CA PRO A 176 -15.63 -7.32 17.35
C PRO A 176 -15.65 -7.25 18.89
N PRO A 177 -16.38 -8.17 19.55
CA PRO A 177 -16.48 -8.22 21.00
C PRO A 177 -15.11 -8.50 21.65
N GLY A 178 -14.77 -7.75 22.71
CA GLY A 178 -13.53 -7.91 23.47
C GLY A 178 -12.44 -6.86 23.16
N SER A 179 -12.58 -6.11 22.06
CA SER A 179 -11.83 -4.86 21.88
C SER A 179 -12.35 -3.81 22.85
N LYS A 180 -11.49 -2.91 23.35
CA LYS A 180 -11.91 -1.74 24.16
C LYS A 180 -12.65 -0.70 23.31
N ARG A 181 -13.65 -1.13 22.53
CA ARG A 181 -14.53 -0.36 21.63
C ARG A 181 -13.91 0.21 20.35
N GLU A 182 -12.72 -0.24 19.94
CA GLU A 182 -12.02 0.31 18.79
C GLU A 182 -11.53 -0.79 17.84
N TRP A 183 -11.81 -0.59 16.56
CA TRP A 183 -11.28 -1.44 15.50
C TRP A 183 -9.75 -1.40 15.48
N THR A 184 -9.13 -2.56 15.58
CA THR A 184 -7.73 -2.73 15.18
C THR A 184 -7.60 -3.13 13.71
N CYS A 185 -6.44 -2.87 13.11
CA CYS A 185 -6.15 -3.37 11.77
C CYS A 185 -6.18 -4.90 11.70
N GLN A 186 -5.90 -5.61 12.79
CA GLN A 186 -5.94 -7.07 12.80
C GLN A 186 -7.38 -7.58 12.73
N GLU A 187 -8.28 -7.00 13.53
CA GLU A 187 -9.70 -7.30 13.51
C GLU A 187 -10.33 -7.01 12.15
N ALA A 188 -9.99 -5.88 11.54
CA ALA A 188 -10.45 -5.54 10.18
C ALA A 188 -10.05 -6.62 9.17
N ARG A 189 -8.81 -7.14 9.26
CA ARG A 189 -8.36 -8.23 8.38
C ARG A 189 -9.07 -9.55 8.68
N ASN A 190 -9.36 -9.83 9.94
CA ASN A 190 -10.10 -11.04 10.32
C ASN A 190 -11.54 -10.99 9.77
N ALA A 191 -12.22 -9.85 9.89
CA ALA A 191 -13.56 -9.66 9.34
C ALA A 191 -13.59 -9.87 7.81
N MET A 192 -12.60 -9.30 7.09
CA MET A 192 -12.47 -9.54 5.64
C MET A 192 -12.27 -11.00 5.24
N ARG A 193 -11.71 -11.85 6.12
CA ARG A 193 -11.50 -13.27 5.86
C ARG A 193 -12.77 -14.10 6.11
N GLN A 194 -13.57 -13.71 7.09
CA GLN A 194 -14.77 -14.46 7.49
C GLN A 194 -15.91 -14.34 6.48
N SER A 195 -15.95 -13.26 5.71
CA SER A 195 -16.96 -13.02 4.68
C SER A 195 -16.66 -13.67 3.33
N GLY A 196 -15.56 -14.40 3.23
CA GLY A 196 -15.16 -15.17 2.04
C GLY A 196 -15.40 -16.68 2.16
N SER A 197 -16.09 -17.13 3.22
CA SER A 197 -16.58 -18.51 3.41
C SER A 197 -18.06 -18.59 3.12
#